data_AF-A0A673FPQ7-F1
#
_entry.id   AF-A0A673FPQ7-F1
#
_cell.length_a   1.000
_cell.length_b   1.000
_cell.length_c   1.000
_cell.angle_alpha   90.00
_cell.angle_beta   90.00
_cell.angle_gamma   90.00
#
_symmetry.space_group_name_H-M   'P 1'
#
loop_
_entity.id
_entity.type
_entity.pdbx_description
1 polymer ?
#
loop_
_entity_poly.entity_id
_entity_poly.type
_entity_poly.pdbx_seq_one_letter_code
_entity_poly.pdbx_strand_id
1 'polypeptide(L)'
;MHAAVHQLCQSLSAPNSGLPPGSAAVAILPVTLDTPMNRKFMPDGDVSSWTPLEYISELFYKWTTGENRPPSGTLMQLVTADGETEATPVL
;
A
#
# COMPACT_ATOMS: atom_id res chain seq x y z
N MET A 1 9.88 11.70 0.27
CA MET A 1 9.42 12.67 1.28
C MET A 1 8.27 12.08 2.13
N HIS A 2 8.40 10.83 2.63
CA HIS A 2 7.33 10.14 3.41
C HIS A 2 7.82 9.45 4.69
N ALA A 3 9.07 9.71 5.12
CA ALA A 3 9.72 8.99 6.21
C ALA A 3 8.96 9.04 7.55
N ALA A 4 8.25 10.14 7.84
CA ALA A 4 7.46 10.27 9.07
C ALA A 4 6.30 9.26 9.14
N VAL A 5 5.59 9.03 8.03
CA VAL A 5 4.49 8.05 7.99
C VAL A 5 5.04 6.62 8.09
N HIS A 6 6.19 6.35 7.47
CA HIS A 6 6.85 5.05 7.57
C HIS A 6 7.25 4.76 9.02
N GLN A 7 7.88 5.74 9.68
CA GLN A 7 8.26 5.61 11.08
C GLN A 7 7.02 5.49 12.00
N LEU A 8 5.93 6.21 11.71
CA LEU A 8 4.68 6.08 12.44
C LEU A 8 4.11 4.66 12.34
N CYS A 9 4.12 4.06 11.14
CA CYS A 9 3.69 2.67 10.94
C CYS A 9 4.48 1.70 11.83
N GLN A 10 5.80 1.89 11.93
CA GLN A 10 6.66 1.10 12.83
C GLN A 10 6.39 1.38 14.31
N SER A 11 6.11 2.63 14.69
CA SER A 11 5.77 2.96 16.08
C SER A 11 4.45 2.34 16.52
N LEU A 12 3.47 2.27 15.62
CA LEU A 12 2.16 1.67 15.88
C LEU A 12 2.22 0.15 16.02
N SER A 13 3.21 -0.52 15.42
CA SER A 13 3.40 -1.97 15.55
C SER A 13 4.09 -2.39 16.85
N ALA A 14 4.69 -1.45 17.57
CA ALA A 14 5.40 -1.72 18.82
C ALA A 14 4.44 -2.04 19.98
N PRO A 15 4.91 -2.77 21.02
CA PRO A 15 4.14 -2.98 22.24
C PRO A 15 3.75 -1.65 22.91
N ASN A 16 2.58 -1.61 23.53
CA ASN A 16 2.04 -0.43 24.21
C ASN A 16 1.85 0.81 23.28
N SER A 17 1.75 0.63 21.96
CA SER A 17 1.51 1.72 21.00
C SER A 17 0.14 2.39 21.15
N GLY A 18 -0.79 1.75 21.88
CA GLY A 18 -2.18 2.18 22.04
C GLY A 18 -3.15 1.55 21.03
N LEU A 19 -2.66 0.74 20.08
CA LEU A 19 -3.53 -0.01 19.19
C LEU A 19 -4.23 -1.19 19.92
N PRO A 20 -5.50 -1.52 19.56
CA PRO A 20 -6.19 -2.66 20.13
C PRO A 20 -5.49 -4.00 19.86
N PRO A 21 -5.61 -5.00 20.76
CA PRO A 21 -5.08 -6.34 20.52
C PRO A 21 -5.61 -6.95 19.21
N GLY A 22 -4.72 -7.57 18.42
CA GLY A 22 -5.08 -8.23 17.15
C GLY A 22 -5.29 -7.28 15.96
N SER A 23 -5.15 -5.97 16.16
CA SER A 23 -5.09 -5.00 15.07
C SER A 23 -3.71 -4.97 14.40
N ALA A 24 -3.62 -4.39 13.21
CA ALA A 24 -2.37 -4.24 12.47
C ALA A 24 -2.28 -2.83 11.85
N ALA A 25 -1.11 -2.21 11.95
CA ALA A 25 -0.75 -1.04 11.18
C ALA A 25 0.06 -1.47 9.96
N VAL A 26 -0.40 -1.15 8.76
CA VAL A 26 0.31 -1.47 7.50
C VAL A 26 0.24 -0.22 6.62
N ALA A 27 1.38 0.16 6.02
CA ALA A 27 1.43 1.25 5.06
C ALA A 27 1.62 0.68 3.66
N ILE A 28 0.82 1.11 2.68
CA ILE A 28 1.08 0.84 1.26
C ILE A 28 1.91 1.99 0.66
N LEU A 29 2.84 1.63 -0.23
CA LEU A 29 3.77 2.55 -0.88
C LEU A 29 3.64 2.40 -2.40
N PRO A 30 2.53 2.89 -2.99
CA PRO A 30 2.35 2.85 -4.44
C PRO A 30 3.29 3.83 -5.15
N VAL A 31 3.75 3.47 -6.35
CA VAL A 31 4.53 4.36 -7.22
C VAL A 31 3.63 5.37 -7.91
N THR A 32 2.64 4.92 -8.68
CA THR A 32 1.64 5.78 -9.33
C THR A 32 0.32 5.04 -9.38
N LEU A 33 -0.75 5.68 -8.91
CA LEU A 33 -2.10 5.13 -8.97
C LEU A 33 -2.78 5.55 -10.26
N ASP A 34 -3.55 4.65 -10.86
CA ASP A 34 -4.38 4.97 -12.01
C ASP A 34 -5.63 5.75 -11.55
N THR A 35 -5.55 7.08 -11.62
CA THR A 35 -6.66 7.96 -11.23
C THR A 35 -7.06 8.85 -12.41
N PRO A 36 -8.34 9.29 -12.49
CA PRO A 36 -8.77 10.25 -13.52
C PRO A 36 -7.92 11.51 -13.56
N MET A 37 -7.42 11.95 -12.39
CA MET A 37 -6.58 13.15 -12.28
C MET A 37 -5.18 12.92 -12.85
N ASN A 38 -4.56 11.77 -12.55
CA ASN A 38 -3.28 11.39 -13.13
C ASN A 38 -3.39 11.26 -14.65
N ARG A 39 -4.44 10.60 -15.17
CA ARG A 39 -4.69 10.51 -16.62
C ARG A 39 -4.84 11.88 -17.29
N LYS A 40 -5.53 12.81 -16.62
CA LYS A 40 -5.73 14.17 -17.14
C LYS A 40 -4.43 14.98 -17.20
N PHE A 41 -3.58 14.89 -16.19
CA PHE A 41 -2.37 15.71 -16.07
C PHE A 41 -1.09 15.05 -16.61
N MET A 42 -1.13 13.73 -16.85
CA MET A 42 -0.05 12.96 -17.47
C MET A 42 -0.62 12.17 -18.67
N PRO A 43 -1.10 12.84 -19.72
CA PRO A 43 -1.78 12.19 -20.85
C PRO A 43 -0.88 11.24 -21.65
N ASP A 44 0.43 11.49 -21.67
CA ASP A 44 1.45 10.65 -22.32
C ASP A 44 2.10 9.65 -21.36
N GLY A 45 1.57 9.52 -20.14
CA GLY A 45 2.08 8.58 -19.15
C GLY A 45 1.80 7.13 -19.54
N ASP A 46 2.76 6.24 -19.26
CA ASP A 46 2.58 4.80 -19.47
C ASP A 46 1.65 4.20 -18.42
N VAL A 47 0.37 4.13 -18.77
CA VAL A 47 -0.69 3.58 -17.90
C VAL A 47 -0.47 2.10 -17.53
N SER A 48 0.35 1.35 -18.28
CA SER A 48 0.69 -0.03 -17.93
C SER A 48 1.60 -0.13 -16.70
N SER A 49 2.19 0.99 -16.27
CA SER A 49 2.97 1.10 -15.03
C SER A 49 2.18 1.68 -13.85
N TRP A 50 0.89 1.97 -14.03
CA TRP A 50 0.06 2.60 -13.00
C TRP A 50 -0.81 1.57 -12.31
N THR A 51 -0.80 1.55 -10.98
CA THR A 51 -1.54 0.57 -10.18
C THR A 51 -3.05 0.85 -10.28
N PRO A 52 -3.86 -0.12 -10.73
CA PRO A 52 -5.32 0.01 -10.73
C PRO A 52 -5.89 0.17 -9.33
N LEU A 53 -6.96 0.94 -9.18
CA LEU A 53 -7.59 1.15 -7.86
C LEU A 53 -8.32 -0.10 -7.37
N GLU A 54 -8.79 -0.94 -8.29
CA GLU A 54 -9.43 -2.24 -8.04
C GLU A 54 -8.45 -3.20 -7.35
N TYR A 55 -7.18 -3.18 -7.75
CA TYR A 55 -6.15 -3.98 -7.07
C TYR A 55 -6.02 -3.60 -5.59
N ILE A 56 -6.04 -2.30 -5.29
CA ILE A 56 -5.94 -1.79 -3.92
C ILE A 56 -7.15 -2.18 -3.09
N SER A 57 -8.36 -2.07 -3.64
CA SER A 57 -9.58 -2.43 -2.92
C SER A 57 -9.66 -3.93 -2.64
N GLU A 58 -9.26 -4.77 -3.60
CA GLU A 58 -9.16 -6.21 -3.40
C GLU A 58 -8.10 -6.58 -2.35
N LEU A 59 -6.94 -5.92 -2.37
CA LEU A 59 -5.88 -6.11 -1.38
C LEU A 59 -6.39 -5.80 0.04
N PHE A 60 -7.07 -4.67 0.21
CA PHE A 60 -7.68 -4.30 1.50
C PHE A 60 -8.80 -5.24 1.91
N TYR A 61 -9.63 -5.70 0.98
CA TYR A 61 -10.66 -6.68 1.26
C TYR A 61 -10.07 -7.98 1.80
N LYS A 62 -9.01 -8.51 1.16
CA LYS A 62 -8.30 -9.71 1.64
C LYS A 62 -7.76 -9.50 3.06
N TRP A 63 -7.09 -8.38 3.30
CA TRP A 63 -6.51 -8.12 4.63
C TRP A 63 -7.56 -7.97 5.73
N THR A 64 -8.68 -7.32 5.44
CA THR A 64 -9.79 -7.12 6.40
C THR A 64 -10.55 -8.42 6.69
N THR A 65 -10.60 -9.35 5.73
CA THR A 65 -11.17 -10.69 5.90
C THR A 65 -10.17 -11.71 6.47
N GLY A 66 -8.93 -11.30 6.72
CA GLY A 66 -7.88 -12.12 7.33
C GLY A 66 -7.06 -12.94 6.34
N GLU A 67 -7.32 -12.82 5.04
CA GLU A 67 -6.56 -13.47 3.99
C GLU A 67 -5.25 -12.71 3.75
N ASN A 68 -4.10 -13.39 3.89
CA ASN A 68 -2.78 -12.88 3.55
C ASN A 68 -2.46 -11.48 4.14
N ARG A 69 -3.03 -11.15 5.31
CA ARG A 69 -2.80 -9.88 5.98
C ARG A 69 -1.33 -9.78 6.45
N PRO A 70 -0.58 -8.75 6.06
CA PRO A 70 0.81 -8.58 6.48
C PRO A 70 0.93 -8.38 8.00
N PRO A 71 2.09 -8.71 8.59
CA PRO A 71 2.39 -8.35 9.97
C PRO A 71 2.26 -6.83 10.21
N SER A 72 1.85 -6.45 11.42
CA SER A 72 1.84 -5.04 11.83
C SER A 72 3.24 -4.44 11.71
N GLY A 73 3.33 -3.20 11.21
CA GLY A 73 4.58 -2.48 10.92
C GLY A 73 5.04 -2.60 9.47
N THR A 74 4.41 -3.48 8.67
CA THR A 74 4.82 -3.71 7.28
C THR A 74 4.68 -2.43 6.45
N LEU A 75 5.77 -2.10 5.74
CA LEU A 75 5.78 -1.15 4.64
C LEU A 75 5.65 -1.99 3.35
N MET A 76 4.51 -1.93 2.69
CA MET A 76 4.18 -2.72 1.50
C MET A 76 4.36 -1.91 0.23
N GLN A 77 5.43 -2.17 -0.54
CA GLN A 77 5.65 -1.52 -1.82
C GLN A 77 4.73 -2.10 -2.89
N LEU A 78 4.05 -1.24 -3.65
CA LEU A 78 3.22 -1.63 -4.77
C LEU A 78 3.84 -1.10 -6.06
N VAL A 79 4.31 -2.02 -6.90
CA VAL A 79 4.92 -1.72 -8.20
C VAL A 79 4.06 -2.33 -9.28
N THR A 80 3.78 -1.57 -10.34
CA THR A 80 3.08 -2.07 -11.52
C THR A 80 4.00 -1.97 -12.72
N ALA A 81 4.13 -3.07 -13.45
CA ALA A 81 4.92 -3.15 -14.67
C ALA A 81 4.16 -4.05 -15.65
N ASP A 82 4.09 -3.62 -16.91
CA ASP A 82 3.40 -4.36 -17.98
C ASP A 82 1.94 -4.76 -17.64
N GLY A 83 1.25 -3.94 -16.84
CA GLY A 83 -0.13 -4.15 -16.40
C GLY A 83 -0.30 -5.07 -15.18
N GLU A 84 0.79 -5.63 -14.64
CA GLU A 84 0.77 -6.53 -13.48
C GLU A 84 1.28 -5.81 -12.24
N THR A 85 0.54 -5.91 -11.13
CA THR A 85 0.91 -5.27 -9.85
C THR A 85 1.46 -6.30 -8.86
N GLU A 86 2.66 -6.05 -8.36
CA GLU A 86 3.30 -6.82 -7.28
C GLU A 86 3.29 -6.04 -5.96
N ALA A 87 3.02 -6.75 -4.87
CA ALA A 87 3.04 -6.23 -3.51
C ALA A 87 4.16 -6.89 -2.70
N THR A 88 5.20 -6.11 -2.36
CA THR A 88 6.42 -6.63 -1.72
C THR A 88 6.74 -5.86 -0.43
N PRO A 89 6.94 -6.53 0.71
CA PRO A 89 7.40 -5.88 1.94
C PRO A 89 8.78 -5.25 1.75
N VAL A 90 8.97 -4.03 2.27
CA VAL A 90 10.27 -3.35 2.35
C VAL A 90 10.68 -3.12 3.80
N LEU A 91 11.98 -3.20 4.07
CA LEU A 91 12.59 -3.05 5.40
C LEU A 91 12.37 -1.66 6.00
#